data_AF-A0A436EA06-F1
#
_entry.id   AF-A0A436EA06-F1
#
_cell.length_a   1.000
_cell.length_b   1.000
_cell.length_c   1.000
_cell.angle_alpha   90.00
_cell.angle_beta   90.00
_cell.angle_gamma   90.00
#
_symmetry.space_group_name_H-M   'P 1'
#
loop_
_entity.id
_entity.type
_entity.pdbx_description
1 polymer ?
#
loop_
_entity_poly.entity_id
_entity_poly.type
_entity_poly.pdbx_seq_one_letter_code
_entity_poly.pdbx_strand_id
1 'polypeptide(L)'
;MGRRRQGESEDGRGEATEQVASESRTDRLRIRAAWMYFVEQMTQNEIADVLGVGRVTIVRMLADARARNEVKITIESELSEIVRLERALEKTFGLQQALVAPLSAPNADPIPAISAKTGSFLSDTMKSGMRVGVGWGQTLFSSLPFISAKSLTDFKVISLLGGVGVVRRVNPAEFAWRFAQIF
;
A
#
# COMPACT_ATOMS: atom_id res chain seq x y z
N MET A 1 -43.27 45.92 -15.50
CA MET A 1 -43.28 44.80 -14.52
C MET A 1 -41.94 44.08 -14.63
N GLY A 2 -40.93 44.62 -13.94
CA GLY A 2 -39.51 44.26 -14.13
C GLY A 2 -38.93 43.54 -12.91
N ARG A 3 -38.34 42.38 -13.19
CA ARG A 3 -37.37 41.55 -12.46
C ARG A 3 -36.99 41.94 -11.01
N ARG A 4 -37.14 40.98 -10.10
CA ARG A 4 -36.16 40.68 -9.05
C ARG A 4 -35.78 39.19 -9.11
N ARG A 5 -34.52 38.92 -9.45
CA ARG A 5 -33.74 37.77 -8.98
C ARG A 5 -32.37 38.31 -8.61
N GLN A 6 -32.05 38.27 -7.32
CA GLN A 6 -30.72 38.51 -6.77
C GLN A 6 -30.46 37.37 -5.79
N GLY A 7 -29.26 36.82 -5.85
CA GLY A 7 -28.74 35.85 -4.88
C GLY A 7 -28.43 34.48 -5.48
N GLU A 8 -27.47 34.40 -6.41
CA GLU A 8 -26.73 33.17 -6.65
C GLU A 8 -25.36 33.29 -5.98
N SER A 9 -25.00 32.21 -5.30
CA SER A 9 -23.92 32.00 -4.33
C SER A 9 -22.51 32.08 -4.93
N GLU A 10 -21.63 32.86 -4.30
CA GLU A 10 -20.18 32.91 -4.62
C GLU A 10 -19.27 32.20 -3.58
N ASP A 11 -19.84 31.58 -2.54
CA ASP A 11 -19.07 31.12 -1.36
C ASP A 11 -18.31 29.77 -1.53
N GLY A 12 -18.56 29.02 -2.60
CA GLY A 12 -18.05 27.64 -2.74
C GLY A 12 -16.60 27.47 -3.21
N ARG A 13 -15.92 28.54 -3.67
CA ARG A 13 -14.54 28.47 -4.20
C ARG A 13 -13.46 28.72 -3.15
N GLY A 14 -13.78 29.43 -2.06
CA GLY A 14 -12.83 29.72 -0.97
C GLY A 14 -12.50 28.49 -0.13
N GLU A 15 -13.53 27.74 0.30
CA GLU A 15 -13.38 26.59 1.19
C GLU A 15 -12.56 25.44 0.59
N ALA A 16 -12.74 25.15 -0.70
CA ALA A 16 -12.02 24.08 -1.40
C ALA A 16 -10.51 24.38 -1.51
N THR A 17 -10.13 25.65 -1.62
CA THR A 17 -8.73 26.06 -1.80
C THR A 17 -7.97 26.01 -0.47
N GLU A 18 -8.63 26.36 0.64
CA GLU A 18 -8.05 26.27 1.99
C GLU A 18 -7.93 24.82 2.48
N GLN A 19 -8.90 23.97 2.17
CA GLN A 19 -8.85 22.54 2.52
C GLN A 19 -7.67 21.83 1.84
N VAL A 20 -7.46 22.04 0.54
CA VAL A 20 -6.35 21.44 -0.22
C VAL A 20 -4.98 21.92 0.30
N ALA A 21 -4.85 23.20 0.67
CA ALA A 21 -3.62 23.73 1.24
C ALA A 21 -3.32 23.16 2.65
N SER A 22 -4.36 22.97 3.46
CA SER A 22 -4.28 22.39 4.81
C SER A 22 -3.92 20.90 4.78
N GLU A 23 -4.52 20.14 3.86
CA GLU A 23 -4.18 18.73 3.60
C GLU A 23 -2.72 18.59 3.16
N SER A 24 -2.27 19.41 2.21
CA SER A 24 -0.87 19.40 1.76
C SER A 24 0.13 19.69 2.88
N ARG A 25 -0.19 20.63 3.79
CA ARG A 25 0.67 20.94 4.95
C ARG A 25 0.71 19.78 5.94
N THR A 26 -0.44 19.17 6.23
CA THR A 26 -0.55 18.04 7.15
C THR A 26 0.20 16.82 6.61
N ASP A 27 0.08 16.57 5.31
CA ASP A 27 0.79 15.50 4.62
C ASP A 27 2.31 15.70 4.67
N ARG A 28 2.79 16.92 4.40
CA ARG A 28 4.23 17.25 4.54
C ARG A 28 4.76 17.02 5.95
N LEU A 29 4.01 17.44 6.98
CA LEU A 29 4.42 17.23 8.38
C LEU A 29 4.47 15.75 8.73
N ARG A 30 3.50 14.96 8.25
CA ARG A 30 3.45 13.51 8.45
C ARG A 30 4.63 12.80 7.82
N ILE A 31 4.96 13.10 6.56
CA ILE A 31 6.12 12.54 5.87
C ILE A 31 7.41 12.92 6.58
N ARG A 32 7.54 14.17 7.03
CA ARG A 32 8.72 14.62 7.77
C ARG A 32 8.87 13.91 9.11
N ALA A 33 7.79 13.73 9.86
CA ALA A 33 7.78 12.95 11.10
C ALA A 33 8.19 11.49 10.85
N ALA A 34 7.68 10.88 9.78
CA ALA A 34 8.06 9.53 9.38
C ALA A 34 9.56 9.41 9.06
N TRP A 35 10.12 10.38 8.33
CA TRP A 35 11.55 10.41 8.02
C TRP A 35 12.41 10.50 9.29
N MET A 36 12.10 11.46 10.17
CA MET A 36 12.83 11.61 11.44
C MET A 36 12.78 10.34 12.29
N TYR A 37 11.64 9.65 12.30
CA TYR A 37 11.48 8.42 13.08
C TYR A 37 12.21 7.23 12.47
N PHE A 38 11.95 6.90 11.19
CA PHE A 38 12.42 5.65 10.59
C PHE A 38 13.84 5.75 10.00
N VAL A 39 14.27 6.95 9.58
CA VAL A 39 15.59 7.17 8.97
C VAL A 39 16.56 7.76 9.99
N GLU A 40 16.16 8.83 10.66
CA GLU A 40 17.03 9.54 11.63
C GLU A 40 16.99 8.92 13.04
N GLN A 41 16.13 7.91 13.27
CA GLN A 41 16.02 7.16 14.54
C GLN A 41 15.68 8.05 15.76
N MET A 42 15.02 9.18 15.54
CA MET A 42 14.57 10.06 16.62
C MET A 42 13.38 9.44 17.37
N THR A 43 13.30 9.70 18.66
CA THR A 43 12.14 9.33 19.47
C THR A 43 10.92 10.20 19.14
N GLN A 44 9.72 9.69 19.40
CA GLN A 44 8.48 10.45 19.18
C GLN A 44 8.41 11.77 19.97
N ASN A 45 9.11 11.84 21.10
CA ASN A 45 9.19 13.06 21.92
C ASN A 45 10.11 14.09 21.27
N GLU A 46 11.31 13.69 20.82
CA GLU A 46 12.23 14.60 20.13
C GLU A 46 11.61 15.14 18.83
N ILE A 47 10.88 14.30 18.10
CA ILE A 47 10.16 14.72 16.88
C ILE A 47 9.04 15.72 17.23
N ALA A 48 8.31 15.49 18.33
CA ALA A 48 7.27 16.40 18.81
C ALA A 48 7.85 17.78 19.12
N ASP A 49 9.01 17.83 19.78
CA ASP A 49 9.73 19.06 20.10
C ASP A 49 10.22 19.77 18.83
N VAL A 50 10.82 19.03 17.88
CA VAL A 50 11.33 19.59 16.62
C VAL A 50 10.22 20.11 15.71
N LEU A 51 9.06 19.43 15.66
CA LEU A 51 7.94 19.82 14.82
C LEU A 51 6.95 20.77 15.51
N GLY A 52 7.12 21.04 16.80
CA GLY A 52 6.25 21.92 17.58
C GLY A 52 4.81 21.41 17.70
N VAL A 53 4.63 20.08 17.73
CA VAL A 53 3.31 19.44 17.85
C VAL A 53 3.30 18.44 19.00
N GLY A 54 2.14 18.15 19.58
CA GLY A 54 2.05 17.19 20.67
C GLY A 54 2.45 15.77 20.27
N ARG A 55 3.04 15.01 21.21
CA ARG A 55 3.43 13.60 21.01
C ARG A 55 2.30 12.73 20.45
N VAL A 56 1.06 12.91 20.90
CA VAL A 56 -0.12 12.18 20.39
C VAL A 56 -0.32 12.42 18.89
N THR A 57 -0.06 13.64 18.43
CA THR A 57 -0.10 14.00 17.00
C THR A 57 0.98 13.27 16.23
N ILE A 58 2.21 13.17 16.75
CA ILE A 58 3.29 12.39 16.12
C ILE A 58 2.93 10.91 16.03
N VAL A 59 2.42 10.31 17.10
CA VAL A 59 1.96 8.91 17.08
C VAL A 59 0.91 8.69 16.01
N ARG A 60 -0.08 9.59 15.90
CA ARG A 60 -1.11 9.52 14.86
C ARG A 60 -0.52 9.70 13.47
N MET A 61 0.37 10.68 13.27
CA MET A 61 1.06 10.90 11.99
C MET A 61 1.84 9.66 11.54
N LEU A 62 2.60 9.03 12.43
CA LEU A 62 3.36 7.81 12.12
C LEU A 62 2.42 6.64 11.78
N ALA A 63 1.32 6.49 12.53
CA ALA A 63 0.30 5.48 12.24
C ALA A 63 -0.37 5.73 10.88
N ASP A 64 -0.74 6.99 10.60
CA ASP A 64 -1.34 7.42 9.34
C ASP A 64 -0.39 7.20 8.16
N ALA A 65 0.91 7.48 8.33
CA ALA A 65 1.92 7.29 7.29
C ALA A 65 2.05 5.80 6.91
N ARG A 66 1.98 4.91 7.90
CA ARG A 66 1.94 3.45 7.67
C ARG A 66 0.62 3.03 7.02
N ALA A 67 -0.52 3.51 7.53
CA ALA A 67 -1.84 3.16 7.00
C ALA A 67 -2.03 3.62 5.55
N ARG A 68 -1.43 4.74 5.16
CA ARG A 68 -1.44 5.30 3.80
C ARG A 68 -0.37 4.70 2.88
N ASN A 69 0.45 3.75 3.34
CA ASN A 69 1.60 3.19 2.62
C ASN A 69 2.63 4.23 2.16
N GLU A 70 2.72 5.36 2.85
CA GLU A 70 3.75 6.37 2.63
C GLU A 70 5.10 5.91 3.18
N VAL A 71 5.07 5.00 4.17
CA VAL A 71 6.24 4.30 4.69
C VAL A 71 6.13 2.82 4.35
N LYS A 72 7.13 2.31 3.63
CA LYS A 72 7.31 0.89 3.36
C LYS A 72 8.58 0.41 4.05
N ILE A 73 8.48 -0.62 4.87
CA ILE A 73 9.61 -1.24 5.55
C ILE A 73 9.90 -2.54 4.83
N THR A 74 11.07 -2.60 4.20
CA THR A 74 11.60 -3.83 3.62
C THR A 74 12.68 -4.37 4.55
N ILE A 75 12.56 -5.65 4.90
CA ILE A 75 13.58 -6.34 5.69
C ILE A 75 14.28 -7.32 4.76
N GLU A 76 15.53 -7.02 4.43
CA GLU A 76 16.40 -7.93 3.71
C GLU A 76 17.12 -8.80 4.73
N SER A 77 16.80 -10.09 4.75
CA SER A 77 17.45 -11.05 5.63
C SER A 77 17.59 -12.38 4.92
N GLU A 78 18.82 -12.89 4.84
CA GLU A 78 19.09 -14.27 4.44
C GLU A 78 18.95 -15.17 5.67
N LEU A 79 17.71 -15.43 6.10
CA LEU A 79 17.47 -16.45 7.11
C LEU A 79 17.76 -17.81 6.47
N SER A 80 18.88 -18.42 6.83
CA SER A 80 19.34 -19.71 6.28
C SER A 80 18.25 -20.78 6.37
N GLU A 81 17.42 -20.74 7.40
CA GLU A 81 16.28 -21.64 7.57
C GLU A 81 15.15 -21.40 6.56
N ILE A 82 14.81 -20.15 6.26
CA ILE A 82 13.79 -19.80 5.27
C ILE A 82 14.24 -20.26 3.88
N VAL A 83 15.48 -19.95 3.50
CA VAL A 83 16.05 -20.36 2.21
C VAL A 83 16.07 -21.89 2.10
N ARG A 84 16.43 -22.59 3.18
CA ARG A 84 16.40 -24.05 3.23
C ARG A 84 14.99 -24.60 2.99
N LEU A 85 13.96 -23.99 3.59
CA LEU A 85 12.57 -24.39 3.42
C LEU A 85 12.07 -24.11 1.99
N GLU A 86 12.38 -22.95 1.43
CA GLU A 86 12.06 -22.60 0.04
C GLU A 86 12.63 -23.64 -0.94
N ARG A 87 13.93 -23.97 -0.81
CA ARG A 87 14.58 -25.02 -1.62
C ARG A 87 13.96 -26.40 -1.44
N ALA A 88 13.59 -26.75 -0.21
CA ALA A 88 12.95 -28.03 0.07
C ALA A 88 11.56 -28.13 -0.60
N LEU A 89 10.77 -27.05 -0.57
CA LEU A 89 9.47 -26.98 -1.26
C LEU A 89 9.64 -27.07 -2.78
N GLU A 90 10.58 -26.31 -3.35
CA GLU A 90 10.90 -26.36 -4.78
C GLU A 90 11.23 -27.78 -5.23
N LYS A 91 12.14 -28.46 -4.50
CA LYS A 91 12.55 -29.83 -4.83
C LYS A 91 11.43 -30.84 -4.67
N THR A 92 10.63 -30.72 -3.61
CA THR A 92 9.58 -31.71 -3.28
C THR A 92 8.42 -31.64 -4.25
N PHE A 93 8.02 -30.42 -4.66
CA PHE A 93 6.84 -30.21 -5.50
C PHE A 93 7.17 -29.83 -6.95
N GLY A 94 8.45 -29.74 -7.32
CA GLY A 94 8.87 -29.37 -8.68
C GLY A 94 8.55 -27.92 -9.05
N LEU A 95 8.57 -27.01 -8.07
CA LEU A 95 8.25 -25.59 -8.30
C LEU A 95 9.46 -24.86 -8.89
N GLN A 96 9.20 -23.92 -9.80
CA GLN A 96 10.25 -23.01 -10.31
C GLN A 96 10.80 -22.11 -9.21
N GLN A 97 9.93 -21.70 -8.29
CA GLN A 97 10.27 -20.86 -7.16
C GLN A 97 9.28 -21.07 -6.02
N ALA A 98 9.78 -21.14 -4.79
CA ALA A 98 8.97 -21.04 -3.59
C ALA A 98 9.40 -19.83 -2.77
N LEU A 99 8.42 -19.13 -2.18
CA LEU A 99 8.67 -18.04 -1.25
C LEU A 99 8.03 -18.37 0.09
N VAL A 100 8.81 -18.27 1.16
CA VAL A 100 8.35 -18.52 2.53
C VAL A 100 8.33 -17.20 3.30
N ALA A 101 7.18 -16.88 3.89
CA ALA A 101 7.02 -15.71 4.75
C ALA A 101 7.15 -16.14 6.22
N PRO A 102 8.01 -15.50 7.03
CA PRO A 102 8.11 -15.80 8.45
C PRO A 102 6.86 -15.30 9.19
N LEU A 103 6.34 -16.13 10.10
CA LEU A 103 5.28 -15.74 11.02
C LEU A 103 5.86 -15.46 12.42
N SER A 104 5.28 -14.48 13.12
CA SER A 104 5.67 -14.12 14.48
C SER A 104 5.30 -15.16 15.53
N ALA A 105 4.28 -15.99 15.25
CA ALA A 105 3.83 -17.09 16.11
C ALA A 105 3.07 -18.15 15.29
N PRO A 106 3.01 -19.42 15.74
CA PRO A 106 2.33 -20.49 15.02
C PRO A 106 0.84 -20.25 14.74
N ASN A 107 0.16 -19.51 15.61
CA ASN A 107 -1.27 -19.21 15.51
C ASN A 107 -1.57 -17.79 15.01
N ALA A 108 -0.56 -17.04 14.56
CA ALA A 108 -0.78 -15.72 14.01
C ALA A 108 -1.48 -15.81 12.64
N ASP A 109 -2.25 -14.78 12.28
CA ASP A 109 -2.83 -14.69 10.95
C ASP A 109 -1.70 -14.67 9.89
N PRO A 110 -1.63 -15.64 8.96
CA PRO A 110 -0.58 -15.69 7.96
C PRO A 110 -0.77 -14.65 6.85
N ILE A 111 -1.97 -14.10 6.67
CA ILE A 111 -2.31 -13.26 5.52
C ILE A 111 -1.38 -12.03 5.42
N PRO A 112 -1.14 -11.23 6.48
CA PRO A 112 -0.26 -10.08 6.39
C PRO A 112 1.17 -10.43 5.96
N ALA A 113 1.73 -11.52 6.50
CA ALA A 113 3.10 -11.94 6.21
C ALA A 113 3.24 -12.43 4.75
N ILE A 114 2.30 -13.28 4.32
CA ILE A 114 2.28 -13.77 2.93
C ILE A 114 2.06 -12.61 1.96
N SER A 115 1.10 -11.72 2.25
CA SER A 115 0.81 -10.57 1.41
C SER A 115 2.00 -9.63 1.25
N ALA A 116 2.79 -9.40 2.31
CA ALA A 116 4.01 -8.62 2.24
C ALA A 116 5.06 -9.26 1.31
N LYS A 117 5.32 -10.57 1.47
CA LYS A 117 6.25 -11.31 0.62
C LYS A 117 5.78 -11.36 -0.84
N THR A 118 4.49 -11.55 -1.07
CA THR A 118 3.88 -11.53 -2.40
C THR A 118 4.00 -10.15 -3.05
N GLY A 119 3.74 -9.05 -2.33
CA GLY A 119 3.84 -7.71 -2.89
C GLY A 119 5.26 -7.34 -3.29
N SER A 120 6.26 -7.70 -2.47
CA SER A 120 7.68 -7.54 -2.81
C SER A 120 8.02 -8.33 -4.07
N PHE A 121 7.64 -9.62 -4.13
CA PHE A 121 7.89 -10.47 -5.29
C PHE A 121 7.28 -9.90 -6.58
N LEU A 122 6.04 -9.43 -6.53
CA LEU A 122 5.38 -8.82 -7.68
C LEU A 122 6.11 -7.55 -8.12
N SER A 123 6.56 -6.73 -7.16
CA SER A 123 7.35 -5.51 -7.46
C SER A 123 8.59 -5.82 -8.27
N ASP A 124 9.29 -6.91 -7.95
CA ASP A 124 10.56 -7.29 -8.60
C ASP A 124 10.35 -8.04 -9.91
N THR A 125 9.23 -8.74 -10.04
CA THR A 125 8.95 -9.63 -11.17
C THR A 125 8.33 -8.89 -12.36
N MET A 126 7.47 -7.88 -12.12
CA MET A 126 6.76 -7.20 -13.19
C MET A 126 7.70 -6.35 -14.07
N LYS A 127 7.57 -6.48 -15.39
CA LYS A 127 8.38 -5.78 -16.39
C LYS A 127 7.52 -5.28 -17.55
N SER A 128 8.03 -4.28 -18.28
CA SER A 128 7.40 -3.77 -19.50
C SER A 128 7.19 -4.89 -20.55
N GLY A 129 6.10 -4.82 -21.31
CA GLY A 129 5.71 -5.81 -22.30
C GLY A 129 5.02 -7.07 -21.75
N MET A 130 4.92 -7.23 -20.42
CA MET A 130 4.26 -8.39 -19.81
C MET A 130 2.73 -8.34 -19.94
N ARG A 131 2.13 -9.52 -20.13
CA ARG A 131 0.68 -9.74 -20.05
C ARG A 131 0.41 -10.67 -18.87
N VAL A 132 -0.25 -10.15 -17.84
CA VAL A 132 -0.41 -10.84 -16.56
C VAL A 132 -1.87 -11.19 -16.36
N GLY A 133 -2.16 -12.49 -16.34
CA GLY A 133 -3.45 -13.01 -15.92
C GLY A 133 -3.55 -13.01 -14.40
N VAL A 134 -4.56 -12.35 -13.83
CA VAL A 134 -4.79 -12.30 -12.39
C VAL A 134 -6.11 -12.97 -11.99
N GLY A 135 -6.06 -13.74 -10.91
CA GLY A 135 -7.23 -14.21 -10.20
C GLY A 135 -7.70 -13.17 -9.16
N TRP A 136 -8.39 -13.64 -8.12
CA TRP A 136 -8.78 -12.83 -6.97
C TRP A 136 -8.64 -13.61 -5.67
N GLY A 137 -8.64 -12.91 -4.55
CA GLY A 137 -8.61 -13.50 -3.23
C GLY A 137 -8.13 -12.50 -2.18
N GLN A 138 -8.36 -12.82 -0.91
CA GLN A 138 -7.96 -11.95 0.19
C GLN A 138 -6.44 -11.72 0.20
N THR A 139 -5.63 -12.75 0.00
CA THR A 139 -4.17 -12.64 -0.03
C THR A 139 -3.66 -11.70 -1.14
N LEU A 140 -4.26 -11.79 -2.33
CA LEU A 140 -3.92 -10.90 -3.46
C LEU A 140 -4.33 -9.47 -3.17
N PHE A 141 -5.56 -9.24 -2.69
CA PHE A 141 -5.99 -7.89 -2.36
C PHE A 141 -5.14 -7.27 -1.24
N SER A 142 -4.83 -8.05 -0.21
CA SER A 142 -3.97 -7.65 0.90
C SER A 142 -2.51 -7.46 0.50
N SER A 143 -2.06 -7.93 -0.68
CA SER A 143 -0.68 -7.69 -1.15
C SER A 143 -0.50 -6.35 -1.85
N LEU A 144 -1.56 -5.72 -2.37
CA LEU A 144 -1.52 -4.43 -3.07
C LEU A 144 -0.73 -3.33 -2.31
N PRO A 145 -0.90 -3.13 -0.99
CA PRO A 145 -0.14 -2.15 -0.21
C PRO A 145 1.39 -2.33 -0.28
N PHE A 146 1.83 -3.57 -0.44
CA PHE A 146 3.25 -3.94 -0.41
C PHE A 146 3.90 -3.93 -1.80
N ILE A 147 3.13 -3.64 -2.86
CA ILE A 147 3.68 -3.52 -4.21
C ILE A 147 4.26 -2.12 -4.39
N SER A 148 5.49 -2.03 -4.86
CA SER A 148 6.15 -0.80 -5.25
C SER A 148 5.69 -0.42 -6.65
N ALA A 149 5.06 0.75 -6.76
CA ALA A 149 4.60 1.29 -8.03
C ALA A 149 5.77 1.54 -8.98
N LYS A 150 5.62 1.14 -10.24
CA LYS A 150 6.64 1.31 -11.29
C LYS A 150 5.93 1.57 -12.61
N SER A 151 6.25 2.65 -13.32
CA SER A 151 5.65 2.86 -14.64
C SER A 151 6.18 1.82 -15.64
N LEU A 152 5.31 0.94 -16.13
CA LEU A 152 5.67 -0.10 -17.10
C LEU A 152 5.04 0.16 -18.47
N THR A 153 5.86 0.19 -19.52
CA THR A 153 5.37 0.34 -20.91
C THR A 153 4.80 -0.98 -21.45
N ASP A 154 3.70 -0.93 -22.20
CA ASP A 154 3.02 -2.11 -22.79
C ASP A 154 2.73 -3.23 -21.76
N PHE A 155 2.39 -2.85 -20.53
CA PHE A 155 1.97 -3.78 -19.49
C PHE A 155 0.45 -3.98 -19.52
N LYS A 156 -0.01 -5.23 -19.54
CA LYS A 156 -1.44 -5.56 -19.59
C LYS A 156 -1.83 -6.51 -18.47
N VAL A 157 -2.84 -6.13 -17.71
CA VAL A 157 -3.46 -6.99 -16.69
C VAL A 157 -4.78 -7.52 -17.22
N ILE A 158 -4.97 -8.83 -17.13
CA ILE A 158 -6.15 -9.54 -17.64
C ILE A 158 -6.80 -10.25 -16.46
N SER A 159 -8.07 -9.94 -16.18
CA SER A 159 -8.84 -10.73 -15.20
C SER A 159 -9.12 -12.10 -15.79
N LEU A 160 -8.63 -13.15 -15.13
CA LEU A 160 -8.87 -14.55 -15.53
C LEU A 160 -10.25 -15.05 -15.09
N LEU A 161 -11.01 -14.22 -14.38
CA LEU A 161 -12.33 -14.54 -13.83
C LEU A 161 -13.35 -13.50 -14.29
N GLY A 162 -14.54 -13.97 -14.65
CA GLY A 162 -15.66 -13.11 -15.04
C GLY A 162 -16.29 -12.36 -13.87
N GLY A 163 -17.25 -11.47 -14.16
CA GLY A 163 -18.00 -10.75 -13.12
C GLY A 163 -18.76 -11.73 -12.23
N VAL A 164 -18.39 -11.83 -10.96
CA VAL A 164 -19.11 -12.65 -9.98
C VAL A 164 -20.41 -11.92 -9.65
N GLY A 165 -21.56 -12.48 -10.05
CA GLY A 165 -22.89 -11.92 -9.82
C GLY A 165 -23.34 -11.86 -8.34
N VAL A 166 -22.45 -12.23 -7.41
CA VAL A 166 -22.71 -12.18 -5.96
C VAL A 166 -21.67 -11.27 -5.34
N VAL A 167 -22.12 -10.12 -4.82
CA VAL A 167 -21.30 -9.15 -4.10
C VAL A 167 -20.75 -9.82 -2.84
N ARG A 168 -19.55 -10.41 -2.93
CA ARG A 168 -18.71 -10.70 -1.77
C ARG A 168 -17.81 -9.49 -1.51
N ARG A 169 -17.27 -9.36 -0.29
CA ARG A 169 -16.43 -8.24 0.17
C ARG A 169 -15.19 -7.95 -0.71
N VAL A 170 -14.84 -8.82 -1.66
CA VAL A 170 -13.72 -8.65 -2.59
C VAL A 170 -14.24 -8.90 -4.01
N ASN A 171 -14.25 -7.86 -4.85
CA ASN A 171 -14.64 -7.97 -6.25
C ASN A 171 -13.44 -8.40 -7.11
N PRO A 172 -13.53 -9.48 -7.90
CA PRO A 172 -12.42 -9.95 -8.71
C PRO A 172 -11.87 -8.92 -9.69
N ALA A 173 -12.76 -8.13 -10.30
CA ALA A 173 -12.35 -7.07 -11.21
C ALA A 173 -11.62 -5.92 -10.49
N GLU A 174 -11.91 -5.72 -9.20
CA GLU A 174 -11.29 -4.66 -8.42
C GLU A 174 -9.81 -4.93 -8.17
N PHE A 175 -9.42 -6.18 -7.88
CA PHE A 175 -7.99 -6.51 -7.75
C PHE A 175 -7.26 -6.25 -9.07
N ALA A 176 -7.79 -6.74 -10.19
CA ALA A 176 -7.17 -6.56 -11.50
C ALA A 176 -6.98 -5.07 -11.85
N TRP A 177 -8.02 -4.26 -11.62
CA TRP A 177 -7.96 -2.83 -11.85
C TRP A 177 -6.95 -2.13 -10.93
N ARG A 178 -7.00 -2.37 -9.61
CA ARG A 178 -6.05 -1.76 -8.66
C ARG A 178 -4.60 -2.19 -8.93
N PHE A 179 -4.38 -3.46 -9.24
CA PHE A 179 -3.08 -3.99 -9.59
C PHE A 179 -2.52 -3.34 -10.86
N ALA A 180 -3.38 -3.13 -11.87
CA ALA A 180 -3.00 -2.39 -13.08
C ALA A 180 -2.69 -0.91 -12.82
N GLN A 181 -3.33 -0.26 -11.84
CA GLN A 181 -3.03 1.14 -11.50
C GLN A 181 -1.68 1.32 -10.78
N ILE A 182 -1.10 0.24 -10.25
CA ILE A 182 0.21 0.29 -9.58
C ILE A 182 1.36 0.31 -10.60
N PHE A 183 1.16 -0.22 -11.81
CA PHE A 183 2.19 -0.40 -12.84
C PHE A 183 1.89 0.34 -14.14
#